data_AF-A0A959GC02-F1
#
_entry.id   AF-A0A959GC02-F1
#
_cell.length_a   1.000
_cell.length_b   1.000
_cell.length_c   1.000
_cell.angle_alpha   90.00
_cell.angle_beta   90.00
_cell.angle_gamma   90.00
#
_symmetry.space_group_name_H-M   'P 1'
#
loop_
_entity.id
_entity.type
_entity.pdbx_description
1 polymer ?
#
loop_
_entity_poly.entity_id
_entity_poly.type
_entity_poly.pdbx_seq_one_letter_code
_entity_poly.pdbx_strand_id
1 'polypeptide(L)' 'DEQGRMHKLLWLRYFKGSERFISEPAKVIGAKVQVKVESVEYYSPKAKDYYGRKEIREVEFL' A
#
# COMPACT_ATOMS: atom_id res chain seq x y z
N ASP A 1 -10.88 2.29 -7.87
CA ASP A 1 -11.04 3.04 -9.13
C ASP A 1 -12.49 2.92 -9.57
N GLU A 2 -12.92 3.67 -10.59
CA GLU A 2 -14.32 3.72 -11.08
C GLU A 2 -14.86 2.36 -11.58
N GLN A 3 -14.03 1.32 -11.60
CA GLN A 3 -14.39 -0.06 -11.98
C GLN A 3 -14.48 -1.01 -10.77
N GLY A 4 -14.34 -0.51 -9.54
CA GLY A 4 -14.34 -1.34 -8.33
C GLY A 4 -13.15 -2.30 -8.25
N ARG A 5 -12.06 -2.06 -8.99
CA ARG A 5 -10.92 -2.99 -9.02
C ARG A 5 -10.17 -2.92 -7.70
N MET A 6 -9.96 -4.10 -7.13
CA MET A 6 -9.14 -4.29 -5.93
C MET A 6 -7.66 -4.27 -6.32
N HIS A 7 -6.89 -3.38 -5.71
CA HIS A 7 -5.44 -3.31 -5.86
C HIS A 7 -4.77 -3.91 -4.63
N LYS A 8 -3.85 -4.86 -4.82
CA LYS A 8 -3.04 -5.43 -3.73
C LYS A 8 -1.67 -4.77 -3.72
N LEU A 9 -1.35 -4.07 -2.64
CA LEU A 9 -0.11 -3.32 -2.44
C LEU A 9 0.68 -3.92 -1.27
N LEU A 10 2.01 -3.78 -1.31
CA LEU A 10 2.89 -4.18 -0.21
C LEU A 10 3.05 -3.05 0.80
N TRP A 11 2.96 -3.40 2.08
CA TRP A 11 3.33 -2.55 3.21
C TRP A 11 4.40 -3.29 4.02
N LEU A 12 5.67 -2.93 3.81
CA LEU A 12 6.81 -3.56 4.49
C LEU A 12 7.50 -2.63 5.48
N ARG A 13 7.37 -1.31 5.28
CA ARG A 13 8.10 -0.29 6.03
C ARG A 13 7.16 0.82 6.46
N TYR A 14 7.63 1.65 7.38
CA TYR A 14 7.02 2.96 7.61
C TYR A 14 6.92 3.72 6.28
N PHE A 15 5.78 4.38 6.07
CA PHE A 15 5.56 5.27 4.95
C PHE A 15 4.81 6.52 5.43
N LYS A 16 5.00 7.66 4.77
CA LYS A 16 4.38 8.91 5.19
C LYS A 16 2.85 8.80 5.17
N GLY A 17 2.19 9.18 6.26
CA GLY A 17 0.73 9.08 6.41
C GLY A 17 0.26 7.75 6.99
N SER A 18 1.18 6.79 7.25
CA SER A 18 0.85 5.48 7.83
C SER A 18 0.28 5.60 9.25
N GLU A 19 0.64 6.68 9.94
CA GLU A 19 0.35 6.95 11.34
C GLU A 19 -1.15 6.98 11.60
N ARG A 20 -1.94 7.52 10.66
CA ARG A 20 -3.40 7.61 10.81
C ARG A 20 -4.09 6.25 10.82
N PHE A 21 -3.52 5.24 10.16
CA PHE A 21 -4.02 3.87 10.24
C PHE A 21 -3.80 3.24 11.62
N ILE A 22 -2.82 3.75 12.38
CA ILE A 22 -2.50 3.25 13.72
C ILE A 22 -3.22 4.06 14.79
N SER A 23 -3.15 5.39 14.71
CA SER A 23 -3.70 6.29 15.73
C SER A 23 -5.22 6.40 15.67
N GLU A 24 -5.81 6.33 14.48
CA GLU A 24 -7.24 6.61 14.26
C GLU A 24 -7.89 5.65 13.25
N PRO A 25 -7.75 4.31 13.42
CA PRO A 25 -8.14 3.31 12.41
C PRO A 25 -9.61 3.36 12.03
N ALA A 26 -10.51 3.63 12.98
CA ALA A 26 -11.95 3.72 12.70
C ALA A 26 -12.32 4.92 11.82
N LYS A 27 -11.58 6.03 11.93
CA LYS A 27 -11.90 7.28 11.20
C LYS A 27 -11.41 7.28 9.76
N VAL A 28 -10.49 6.38 9.42
CA VAL A 28 -9.93 6.27 8.06
C VAL A 28 -10.67 5.26 7.19
N ILE A 29 -11.65 4.54 7.74
CA ILE A 29 -12.51 3.63 6.97
C ILE A 29 -13.36 4.43 5.98
N GLY A 30 -13.33 4.05 4.71
CA GLY A 30 -14.08 4.71 3.64
C GLY A 30 -13.49 6.05 3.19
N ALA A 31 -12.39 6.51 3.79
CA ALA A 31 -11.73 7.73 3.37
C ALA A 31 -11.17 7.60 1.96
N LYS A 32 -11.31 8.66 1.17
CA LYS A 32 -10.65 8.75 -0.14
C LYS A 32 -9.19 9.09 0.10
N VAL A 33 -8.30 8.33 -0.54
CA VAL A 33 -6.86 8.54 -0.41
C VAL A 33 -6.18 8.55 -1.76
N GLN A 34 -5.09 9.31 -1.83
CA GLN A 34 -4.09 9.19 -2.88
C GLN A 34 -2.92 8.37 -2.35
N VAL A 35 -2.56 7.32 -3.07
CA VAL A 35 -1.48 6.40 -2.69
C VAL A 35 -0.32 6.59 -3.66
N LYS A 36 0.87 6.95 -3.16
CA LYS A 36 2.11 6.86 -3.94
C LYS A 36 2.77 5.53 -3.68
N VAL A 37 3.18 4.90 -4.77
CA VAL A 37 3.79 3.57 -4.76
C VAL A 37 5.08 3.60 -5.54
N GLU A 38 5.97 2.67 -5.22
CA GLU A 38 7.13 2.36 -6.06
C GLU A 38 7.14 0.87 -6.43
N SER A 39 7.81 0.56 -7.55
CA SER A 39 8.03 -0.82 -7.96
C SER A 39 9.23 -1.39 -7.21
N VAL A 40 9.04 -2.52 -6.54
CA VAL A 40 10.08 -3.28 -5.86
C VAL A 40 10.09 -4.71 -6.34
N GLU A 41 11.27 -5.30 -6.39
CA GLU A 41 11.45 -6.73 -6.63
C GLU A 41 11.67 -7.44 -5.30
N TYR A 42 10.95 -8.54 -5.09
CA TYR A 42 11.16 -9.39 -3.93
C TYR A 42 11.35 -10.84 -4.37
N TYR A 43 12.29 -11.52 -3.72
CA TYR A 43 12.50 -12.94 -3.92
C TYR A 43 11.39 -13.74 -3.22
N SER A 44 10.81 -14.70 -3.93
CA SER A 44 9.87 -15.68 -3.39
C SER A 44 10.60 -17.02 -3.22
N PRO A 45 10.90 -17.45 -1.99
CA PRO A 45 11.54 -18.75 -1.76
C PRO A 45 10.73 -19.92 -2.32
N LYS A 46 9.40 -19.82 -2.29
CA LYS A 46 8.49 -20.83 -2.82
C LYS A 46 8.60 -21.00 -4.33
N ALA A 47 8.74 -19.89 -5.06
CA ALA A 47 8.86 -19.92 -6.51
C ALA A 47 10.31 -20.04 -6.99
N LYS A 48 11.27 -19.79 -6.09
CA LYS A 48 12.71 -19.64 -6.38
C LYS A 48 13.01 -18.53 -7.39
N ASP A 49 12.22 -17.45 -7.37
CA ASP A 49 12.29 -16.37 -8.35
C ASP A 49 11.93 -15.00 -7.75
N TYR A 50 12.24 -13.92 -8.46
CA TYR A 50 11.87 -12.53 -8.13
C TYR A 50 10.55 -12.12 -8.78
N TYR A 51 9.78 -11.30 -8.06
CA TYR A 51 8.53 -10.74 -8.57
C TYR A 51 8.49 -9.23 -8.37
N GLY A 52 8.06 -8.51 -9.40
CA GLY A 52 7.72 -7.09 -9.28
C GLY A 52 6.41 -6.89 -8.53
N ARG A 53 6.42 -6.06 -7.47
CA ARG A 53 5.21 -5.54 -6.83
C ARG A 53 5.32 -4.07 -6.50
N LYS A 54 4.17 -3.48 -6.21
CA LYS A 54 4.03 -2.08 -5.81
C LYS A 54 4.06 -1.99 -4.27
N GLU A 55 5.06 -1.31 -3.72
CA GLU A 55 5.15 -0.99 -2.29
C GLU A 55 4.63 0.43 -2.03
N ILE A 56 3.91 0.62 -0.93
CA ILE A 56 3.40 1.93 -0.51
C ILE A 56 4.56 2.80 0.00
N ARG A 57 4.61 4.05 -0.47
CA ARG A 57 5.60 5.06 -0.04
C ARG A 57 4.99 6.29 0.61
N GLU A 58 3.74 6.62 0.27
CA GLU A 58 2.99 7.70 0.91
C GLU A 58 1.50 7.45 0.74
N VAL A 59 0.73 7.83 1.76
CA VAL A 59 -0.73 7.97 1.67
C VAL A 59 -1.10 9.38 2.08
N GLU A 60 -1.86 10.04 1.21
CA GLU A 60 -2.47 11.34 1.45
C GLU A 60 -3.99 11.17 1.51
N PHE A 61 -4.61 11.65 2.58
CA PHE A 61 -6.06 11.59 2.78
C PHE A 61 -6.70 12.84 2.18
N LEU A 62 -7.70 12.65 1.31
CA LEU A 62 -8.40 13.70 0.56
C LEU A 62 -9.72 14.10 1.22
#